data_AF-A0A7C9JSW4-F1
#
_entry.id   AF-A0A7C9JSW4-F1
#
_cell.length_a   1.000
_cell.length_b   1.000
_cell.length_c   1.000
_cell.angle_alpha   90.00
_cell.angle_beta   90.00
_cell.angle_gamma   90.00
#
_symmetry.space_group_name_H-M   'P 1'
#
loop_
_entity.id
_entity.type
_entity.pdbx_description
1 polymer ?
#
loop_
_entity_poly.entity_id
_entity_poly.type
_entity_poly.pdbx_seq_one_letter_code
_entity_poly.pdbx_strand_id
1 'polypeptide(L)'
;MAIKQDTTRTLTDISLSRLCRSHAVERLAIESEIQTLMITAGYARDFLVEGLEALPEDFFTCIEEMKEVMESIDLKSLDFEQRSLTIKRKKRRIKANAAQRKETQQ
;
A
#
# COMPACT_ATOMS: atom_id res chain seq x y z
N MET A 1 -21.39 -34.83 -0.83
CA MET A 1 -21.19 -33.56 -0.07
C MET A 1 -19.77 -32.95 -0.22
N ALA A 2 -18.75 -33.70 -0.66
CA ALA A 2 -17.36 -33.20 -0.78
C ALA A 2 -17.16 -32.07 -1.81
N ILE A 3 -17.86 -32.10 -2.95
CA ILE A 3 -17.65 -31.16 -4.07
C ILE A 3 -17.90 -29.70 -3.66
N LYS A 4 -18.95 -29.43 -2.87
CA LYS A 4 -19.27 -28.06 -2.42
C LYS A 4 -18.19 -27.49 -1.49
N GLN A 5 -17.56 -28.33 -0.68
CA GLN A 5 -16.53 -27.89 0.27
C GLN A 5 -15.21 -27.54 -0.42
N ASP A 6 -14.85 -28.27 -1.47
CA ASP A 6 -13.65 -28.01 -2.27
C ASP A 6 -13.78 -26.73 -3.11
N THR A 7 -14.93 -26.51 -3.75
CA THR A 7 -15.20 -25.26 -4.49
C THR A 7 -15.14 -24.04 -3.58
N THR A 8 -15.67 -24.15 -2.36
CA THR A 8 -15.66 -23.04 -1.38
C THR A 8 -14.24 -22.73 -0.89
N ARG A 9 -13.39 -23.75 -0.72
CA ARG A 9 -11.98 -23.57 -0.33
C ARG A 9 -11.20 -22.85 -1.42
N THR A 10 -11.32 -23.32 -2.66
CA THR A 10 -10.64 -22.73 -3.84
C THR A 10 -11.06 -21.27 -4.05
N LEU A 11 -12.35 -20.94 -3.91
CA LEU A 11 -12.84 -19.56 -3.99
C LEU A 11 -12.28 -18.66 -2.86
N THR A 12 -12.11 -19.21 -1.66
CA THR A 12 -11.55 -18.49 -0.51
C THR A 12 -10.07 -18.19 -0.71
N ASP A 13 -9.30 -19.15 -1.24
CA ASP A 13 -7.88 -18.98 -1.55
C ASP A 13 -7.68 -18.00 -2.72
N ILE A 14 -8.47 -18.09 -3.79
CA ILE A 14 -8.42 -17.13 -4.91
C ILE A 14 -8.69 -15.71 -4.42
N SER A 15 -9.72 -15.52 -3.60
CA SER A 15 -10.08 -14.19 -3.10
C SER A 15 -9.08 -13.64 -2.08
N LEU A 16 -8.34 -14.48 -1.35
CA LEU A 16 -7.23 -14.04 -0.50
C LEU A 16 -6.02 -13.65 -1.37
N SER A 17 -5.68 -14.46 -2.37
CA SER A 17 -4.58 -14.20 -3.30
C SER A 17 -4.78 -12.89 -4.06
N ARG A 18 -6.00 -12.63 -4.55
CA ARG A 18 -6.35 -11.35 -5.20
C ARG A 18 -6.14 -10.16 -4.27
N LEU A 19 -6.54 -10.28 -3.01
CA LEU A 19 -6.39 -9.23 -2.01
C LEU A 19 -4.92 -8.96 -1.69
N CYS A 20 -4.11 -10.01 -1.51
CA CYS A 20 -2.66 -9.90 -1.32
C CYS A 20 -1.97 -9.24 -2.52
N ARG A 21 -2.39 -9.57 -3.75
CA ARG A 21 -1.84 -8.94 -4.97
C ARG A 21 -2.17 -7.46 -5.03
N SER A 22 -3.42 -7.08 -4.73
CA SER A 22 -3.83 -5.67 -4.67
C SER A 22 -3.00 -4.89 -3.65
N HIS A 23 -2.82 -5.46 -2.45
CA HIS A 23 -2.00 -4.85 -1.41
C HIS A 23 -0.53 -4.69 -1.80
N ALA A 24 0.03 -5.61 -2.60
CA ALA A 24 1.38 -5.44 -3.13
C ALA A 24 1.47 -4.26 -4.13
N VAL A 25 0.44 -4.05 -4.94
CA VAL A 25 0.34 -2.89 -5.85
C VAL A 25 0.24 -1.58 -5.07
N GLU A 26 -0.58 -1.55 -4.01
CA GLU A 26 -0.69 -0.38 -3.12
C GLU A 26 0.66 -0.02 -2.49
N ARG A 27 1.46 -1.03 -2.07
CA ARG A 27 2.84 -0.79 -1.58
C ARG A 27 3.71 -0.12 -2.63
N LEU A 28 3.71 -0.66 -3.86
CA LEU A 28 4.50 -0.12 -4.97
C LEU A 28 4.07 1.31 -5.32
N ALA A 29 2.78 1.62 -5.21
CA ALA A 29 2.29 2.98 -5.41
C ALA A 29 2.87 3.95 -4.37
N ILE A 30 2.87 3.58 -3.08
CA ILE A 30 3.50 4.39 -2.02
C ILE A 30 5.01 4.53 -2.25
N GLU A 31 5.70 3.44 -2.59
CA GLU A 31 7.14 3.47 -2.92
C GLU A 31 7.42 4.45 -4.08
N SER A 32 6.56 4.47 -5.11
CA SER A 32 6.66 5.41 -6.23
C SER A 32 6.46 6.86 -5.80
N GLU A 33 5.50 7.16 -4.93
CA GLU A 33 5.29 8.53 -4.43
C GLU A 33 6.49 9.03 -3.61
N ILE A 34 7.07 8.16 -2.77
CA ILE A 34 8.30 8.49 -2.02
C ILE A 34 9.44 8.80 -2.99
N GLN A 35 9.58 8.04 -4.07
CA GLN A 35 10.59 8.31 -5.07
C GLN A 35 10.37 9.66 -5.77
N THR A 36 9.12 9.99 -6.13
CA THR A 36 8.76 11.31 -6.66
C THR A 36 9.15 12.42 -5.67
N LEU A 37 8.80 12.28 -4.39
CA LEU A 37 9.14 13.24 -3.34
C LEU A 37 10.67 13.48 -3.26
N MET A 38 11.46 12.41 -3.30
CA MET A 38 12.92 12.50 -3.26
C MET A 38 13.49 13.24 -4.49
N ILE A 39 12.91 13.01 -5.67
CA ILE A 39 13.31 13.69 -6.90
C ILE A 39 12.98 15.19 -6.83
N THR A 40 11.75 15.54 -6.47
CA THR A 40 11.30 16.93 -6.34
C THR A 40 12.09 17.69 -5.27
N ALA A 41 12.37 17.04 -4.13
CA ALA A 41 13.24 17.60 -3.09
C ALA A 41 14.67 17.83 -3.58
N GLY A 42 15.16 16.93 -4.46
CA GLY A 42 16.44 17.10 -5.15
C GLY A 42 16.46 18.38 -5.98
N TYR A 43 15.46 18.60 -6.82
CA TYR A 43 15.34 19.81 -7.63
C TYR A 43 15.20 21.07 -6.77
N ALA A 44 14.37 21.05 -5.73
CA ALA A 44 14.23 22.17 -4.80
C ALA A 44 15.58 22.55 -4.16
N ARG A 45 16.37 21.55 -3.77
CA ARG A 45 17.70 21.77 -3.18
C ARG A 45 18.67 22.39 -4.19
N ASP A 46 18.59 22.01 -5.46
CA ASP A 46 19.50 22.52 -6.50
C ASP A 46 19.29 24.03 -6.75
N PHE A 47 18.16 24.62 -6.34
CA PHE A 47 17.94 26.08 -6.33
C PHE A 47 18.60 26.79 -5.13
N LEU A 48 19.06 26.08 -4.10
CA LEU A 48 19.68 26.67 -2.91
C LEU A 48 21.19 26.91 -3.12
N VAL A 49 21.52 27.77 -4.09
CA VAL A 49 22.91 28.17 -4.36
C VAL A 49 23.31 29.43 -3.59
N GLU A 50 24.60 29.54 -3.24
CA GLU A 50 25.14 30.73 -2.55
C GLU A 50 25.01 31.99 -3.41
N GLY A 51 24.68 33.12 -2.78
CA GLY A 51 24.63 34.44 -3.44
C GLY A 51 23.32 34.81 -4.14
N LEU A 52 22.26 34.00 -4.00
CA LEU A 52 20.91 34.36 -4.46
C LEU A 52 20.30 35.48 -3.59
N GLU A 53 19.85 36.56 -4.24
CA GLU A 53 19.07 37.63 -3.58
C GLU A 53 17.65 37.18 -3.24
N ALA A 54 17.06 36.29 -4.04
CA ALA A 54 15.74 35.71 -3.85
C ALA A 54 15.65 34.31 -4.46
N LEU A 55 14.74 33.47 -3.95
CA LEU A 55 14.50 32.14 -4.52
C LEU A 55 13.66 32.24 -5.80
N PRO A 56 13.95 31.44 -6.83
CA PRO A 56 13.18 31.43 -8.08
C PRO A 56 11.76 30.88 -7.85
N GLU A 57 10.81 31.27 -8.71
CA GLU A 57 9.42 30.79 -8.65
C GLU A 57 9.34 29.26 -8.68
N ASP A 58 10.16 28.62 -9.51
CA ASP A 58 10.26 27.16 -9.63
C ASP A 58 10.59 26.46 -8.30
N PHE A 59 11.33 27.11 -7.39
CA PHE A 59 11.57 26.56 -6.05
C PHE A 59 10.24 26.40 -5.30
N PHE A 60 9.38 27.43 -5.32
CA PHE A 60 8.10 27.40 -4.63
C PHE A 60 7.15 26.40 -5.27
N THR A 61 7.18 26.26 -6.60
CA THR A 61 6.48 25.18 -7.30
C THR A 61 6.90 23.81 -6.78
N CYS A 62 8.21 23.55 -6.64
CA CYS A 62 8.68 22.31 -6.04
C CYS A 62 8.20 22.12 -4.59
N ILE A 63 8.13 23.20 -3.78
CA ILE A 63 7.59 23.10 -2.41
C ILE A 63 6.11 22.68 -2.42
N GLU A 64 5.28 23.28 -3.26
CA GLU A 64 3.86 22.92 -3.37
C GLU A 64 3.68 21.49 -3.89
N GLU A 65 4.42 21.09 -4.92
CA GLU A 65 4.42 19.71 -5.42
C GLU A 65 4.82 18.71 -4.33
N MET A 66 5.84 19.01 -3.51
CA MET A 66 6.22 18.16 -2.39
C MET A 66 5.10 18.02 -1.36
N LYS A 67 4.35 19.08 -1.06
CA LYS A 67 3.19 19.01 -0.15
C LYS A 67 2.11 18.09 -0.71
N GLU A 68 1.76 18.23 -1.98
CA GLU A 68 0.77 17.37 -2.64
C GLU A 68 1.18 15.89 -2.62
N VAL A 69 2.46 15.60 -2.91
CA VAL A 69 3.00 14.24 -2.86
C VAL A 69 2.98 13.70 -1.43
N MET A 70 3.29 14.52 -0.43
CA MET A 70 3.21 14.11 0.99
C MET A 70 1.77 13.78 1.41
N GLU A 71 0.79 14.58 1.01
CA GLU A 71 -0.64 14.30 1.26
C GLU A 71 -1.09 13.01 0.56
N SER A 72 -0.64 12.81 -0.68
CA SER A 72 -0.87 11.59 -1.46
C SER A 72 -0.32 10.33 -0.77
N ILE A 73 0.88 10.41 -0.18
CA ILE A 73 1.48 9.34 0.61
C ILE A 73 0.66 9.05 1.86
N ASP A 74 0.23 10.07 2.59
CA ASP A 74 -0.54 9.90 3.83
C ASP A 74 -1.87 9.16 3.56
N LEU A 75 -2.63 9.63 2.57
CA LEU A 75 -3.89 8.99 2.17
C LEU A 75 -3.70 7.53 1.75
N LYS A 76 -2.71 7.25 0.90
CA LYS A 76 -2.42 5.87 0.46
C LYS A 76 -1.95 4.98 1.60
N SER A 77 -1.22 5.53 2.57
CA SER A 77 -0.72 4.80 3.74
C SER A 77 -1.87 4.34 4.65
N LEU A 78 -2.90 5.17 4.82
CA LEU A 78 -4.11 4.80 5.56
C LEU A 78 -4.85 3.63 4.90
N ASP A 79 -5.08 3.72 3.58
CA ASP A 79 -5.72 2.66 2.81
C ASP A 79 -4.92 1.34 2.88
N PHE A 80 -3.60 1.45 2.76
CA PHE A 80 -2.69 0.31 2.86
C PHE A 80 -2.80 -0.40 4.22
N GLU A 81 -2.79 0.34 5.34
CA GLU A 81 -2.92 -0.25 6.68
C GLU A 81 -4.30 -0.90 6.86
N GLN A 82 -5.37 -0.25 6.41
CA GLN A 82 -6.71 -0.82 6.47
C GLN A 82 -6.80 -2.15 5.70
N ARG A 83 -6.17 -2.22 4.52
CA ARG A 83 -6.10 -3.42 3.70
C ARG A 83 -5.24 -4.50 4.34
N SER A 84 -4.10 -4.13 4.94
CA SER A 84 -3.22 -5.02 5.73
C SER A 84 -3.99 -5.72 6.87
N LEU A 85 -4.77 -4.96 7.64
CA LEU A 85 -5.63 -5.48 8.69
C LEU A 85 -6.70 -6.45 8.15
N THR A 86 -7.30 -6.12 7.01
CA THR A 86 -8.29 -6.98 6.35
C THR A 86 -7.68 -8.32 5.92
N ILE A 87 -6.48 -8.30 5.32
CA ILE A 87 -5.74 -9.52 4.96
C ILE A 87 -5.42 -10.34 6.21
N LYS A 88 -4.90 -9.71 7.27
CA LYS A 88 -4.57 -10.38 8.54
C LYS A 88 -5.81 -11.08 9.12
N ARG A 89 -6.95 -10.38 9.19
CA ARG A 89 -8.24 -10.93 9.68
C ARG A 89 -8.69 -12.11 8.83
N LYS A 90 -8.63 -12.00 7.49
CA LYS A 90 -9.04 -13.07 6.57
C LYS A 90 -8.15 -14.31 6.71
N LYS A 91 -6.82 -14.14 6.78
CA LYS A 91 -5.86 -15.23 7.03
C LYS A 91 -6.16 -15.97 8.35
N ARG A 92 -6.46 -15.25 9.44
CA ARG A 92 -6.84 -15.86 10.72
C ARG A 92 -8.11 -16.69 10.61
N ARG A 93 -9.16 -16.17 9.97
CA ARG A 93 -10.43 -16.91 9.75
C ARG A 93 -10.23 -18.20 8.96
N ILE A 94 -9.42 -18.15 7.89
CA ILE A 94 -9.11 -19.35 7.09
C ILE A 94 -8.38 -20.40 7.93
N LYS A 95 -7.39 -19.99 8.72
CA LYS A 95 -6.65 -20.90 9.63
C LYS A 95 -7.57 -21.52 10.69
N ALA A 96 -8.43 -20.73 11.32
CA ALA A 96 -9.37 -21.23 12.33
C ALA A 96 -10.35 -22.25 11.73
N ASN A 97 -10.92 -21.96 10.56
CA ASN A 97 -11.82 -22.88 9.85
C ASN A 97 -11.11 -24.18 9.43
N ALA A 98 -9.83 -24.11 9.07
CA ALA A 98 -9.04 -25.29 8.75
C ALA A 98 -8.72 -26.15 9.98
N ALA A 99 -8.48 -25.53 11.15
CA ALA A 99 -8.25 -26.25 12.41
C ALA A 99 -9.51 -26.99 12.88
N GLN A 100 -10.65 -26.32 12.93
CA GLN A 100 -11.93 -26.92 13.33
C GLN A 100 -12.30 -28.15 12.50
N ARG A 101 -12.02 -28.13 11.19
CA ARG A 101 -12.30 -29.25 10.29
C ARG A 101 -11.40 -30.47 10.52
N LYS A 102 -10.17 -30.26 11.02
CA LYS A 102 -9.27 -31.38 11.36
C LYS A 102 -9.73 -32.09 12.64
N GLU A 103 -10.28 -31.33 13.59
CA GLU A 103 -10.83 -31.87 14.84
C GLU A 103 -12.15 -32.63 14.64
N THR A 104 -12.93 -32.33 13.59
CA THR A 104 -14.18 -33.05 13.28
C THR A 104 -14.00 -34.29 12.42
N GLN A 105 -12.78 -34.58 11.94
CA GLN A 105 -12.44 -35.75 11.11
C GLN A 105 -11.63 -36.82 11.85
N GLN A 106 -11.35 -36.60 13.14
CA GLN A 106 -10.80 -37.58 14.09
C GLN A 106 -11.93 -38.13 14.96
#